data_AF-A0A928X9A9-F1
#
_entry.id   AF-A0A928X9A9-F1
#
_cell.length_a   1.000
_cell.length_b   1.000
_cell.length_c   1.000
_cell.angle_alpha   90.00
_cell.angle_beta   90.00
_cell.angle_gamma   90.00
#
_symmetry.space_group_name_H-M   'P 1'
#
loop_
_entity.id
_entity.type
_entity.pdbx_description
1 polymer ?
#
loop_
_entity_poly.entity_id
_entity_poly.type
_entity_poly.pdbx_seq_one_letter_code
_entity_poly.pdbx_strand_id
1 'polypeptide(L)'
;MRRCAPLVERVLEETLGAAFQPSSGRALCGCTSYAREDVLRNIREKGLKSVAEVMAALGWEGVGCDTCRPAINYYVTMAWPRAPATT
;
A
#
# COMPACT_ATOMS: atom_id res chain seq x y z
N MET A 1 -5.03 -17.46 8.66
CA MET A 1 -4.76 -17.25 10.10
C MET A 1 -3.69 -16.16 10.27
N ARG A 2 -4.05 -14.96 10.73
CA ARG A 2 -3.08 -13.91 11.14
C ARG A 2 -3.43 -13.42 12.55
N ARG A 3 -3.17 -14.25 13.57
CA ARG A 3 -3.45 -13.92 14.99
C ARG A 3 -2.24 -13.31 15.73
N CYS A 4 -1.08 -13.23 15.09
CA CYS A 4 0.17 -12.87 15.77
C CYS A 4 0.53 -11.38 15.65
N ALA A 5 0.11 -10.70 14.58
CA ALA A 5 0.38 -9.27 14.39
C ALA A 5 -0.03 -8.38 15.60
N PRO A 6 -1.25 -8.50 16.16
CA PRO A 6 -1.69 -7.65 17.29
C PRO A 6 -1.11 -8.04 18.64
N LEU A 7 -0.42 -9.18 18.73
CA LEU A 7 0.34 -9.56 19.93
C LEU A 7 1.75 -8.99 19.86
N VAL A 8 2.36 -9.01 18.68
CA VAL A 8 3.71 -8.47 18.47
C VAL A 8 3.73 -6.94 18.57
N GLU A 9 2.72 -6.25 18.02
CA GLU A 9 2.63 -4.78 18.13
C GLU A 9 2.49 -4.32 19.58
N ARG A 10 1.77 -5.07 20.42
CA ARG A 10 1.61 -4.75 21.85
C ARG A 10 2.88 -4.91 22.66
N VAL A 11 3.65 -5.97 22.40
CA VAL A 11 4.94 -6.18 23.06
C VAL A 11 5.95 -5.09 22.67
N LEU A 12 5.93 -4.66 21.41
CA LEU A 12 6.79 -3.59 20.89
C LEU A 12 6.43 -2.21 21.45
N GLU A 13 5.14 -1.92 21.60
CA GLU A 13 4.65 -0.66 22.17
C GLU A 13 5.00 -0.53 23.66
N GLU A 14 4.85 -1.60 24.45
CA GLU A 14 5.17 -1.56 25.87
C GLU A 14 6.66 -1.37 26.17
N THR A 15 7.54 -1.83 25.28
CA THR A 15 9.00 -1.75 25.49
C THR A 15 9.64 -0.50 24.88
N LEU A 16 9.13 0.00 23.74
CA LEU A 16 9.72 1.12 22.99
C LEU A 16 8.96 2.44 23.20
N GLY A 17 7.72 2.39 23.68
CA GLY A 17 6.89 3.57 23.94
C GLY A 17 6.80 4.52 22.75
N ALA A 18 7.07 5.81 22.98
CA ALA A 18 6.92 6.88 21.97
C ALA A 18 7.87 6.77 20.75
N ALA A 19 8.85 5.88 20.76
CA ALA A 19 9.78 5.67 19.64
C ALA A 19 9.34 4.56 18.67
N PHE A 20 8.22 3.88 18.95
CA PHE A 20 7.70 2.86 18.05
C PHE A 20 7.07 3.50 16.80
N GLN A 21 7.71 3.32 15.66
CA GLN A 21 7.14 3.63 14.35
C GLN A 21 6.80 2.31 13.63
N PRO A 22 5.51 2.00 13.42
CA PRO A 22 5.13 0.80 12.66
C PRO A 22 5.67 0.85 11.23
N SER A 23 5.93 -0.33 10.68
CA SER A 23 6.84 -0.54 9.54
C SER A 23 6.47 0.22 8.25
N SER A 24 7.34 1.16 7.89
CA SER A 24 7.43 1.84 6.60
C SER A 24 8.64 1.30 5.80
N GLY A 25 8.70 0.00 5.47
CA GLY A 25 10.03 -0.55 5.08
C GLY A 25 10.12 -1.75 4.15
N ARG A 26 9.04 -2.24 3.55
CA ARG A 26 9.18 -3.30 2.53
C ARG A 26 8.54 -2.90 1.22
N ALA A 27 9.35 -3.00 0.17
CA ALA A 27 8.89 -2.93 -1.20
C ALA A 27 7.68 -3.86 -1.41
N LEU A 28 6.67 -3.37 -2.13
CA LEU A 28 5.40 -4.09 -2.27
C LEU A 28 5.59 -5.49 -2.86
N CYS A 29 6.45 -5.62 -3.86
CA CYS A 29 6.87 -6.87 -4.51
C CYS A 29 8.19 -6.62 -5.28
N GLY A 30 8.70 -7.62 -6.00
CA GLY A 30 9.93 -7.49 -6.82
C GLY A 30 9.79 -6.60 -8.06
N CYS A 31 8.59 -6.15 -8.43
CA CYS A 31 8.37 -5.28 -9.59
C CYS A 31 8.53 -3.78 -9.26
N THR A 32 8.81 -3.43 -7.99
CA THR A 32 8.96 -2.04 -7.55
C THR A 32 9.92 -1.93 -6.38
N SER A 33 10.55 -0.77 -6.23
CA SER A 33 11.29 -0.41 -5.03
C SER A 33 10.45 0.34 -3.98
N TYR A 34 9.20 0.71 -4.31
CA TYR A 34 8.35 1.48 -3.41
C TYR A 34 7.72 0.61 -2.32
N ALA A 35 7.80 1.09 -1.08
CA ALA A 35 7.01 0.52 0.01
C ALA A 35 5.52 0.86 -0.17
N ARG A 36 4.66 0.08 0.49
CA ARG A 36 3.21 0.28 0.45
C ARG A 36 2.79 1.73 0.66
N GLU A 37 3.36 2.38 1.67
CA GLU A 37 3.01 3.74 2.05
C GLU A 37 3.48 4.76 1.01
N ASP A 38 4.64 4.55 0.39
CA ASP A 38 5.11 5.41 -0.70
C ASP A 38 4.22 5.30 -1.93
N VAL A 39 3.76 4.09 -2.27
CA VAL A 39 2.78 3.90 -3.36
C VAL A 39 1.49 4.66 -3.05
N LEU A 40 0.97 4.53 -1.83
CA LEU A 40 -0.23 5.25 -1.39
C LEU A 40 -0.05 6.77 -1.40
N ARG A 41 1.11 7.26 -0.94
CA ARG A 41 1.47 8.68 -0.95
C ARG A 41 1.46 9.21 -2.39
N ASN A 42 2.15 8.54 -3.31
CA ASN A 42 2.20 8.94 -4.71
C ASN A 42 0.82 8.88 -5.41
N ILE A 43 -0.01 7.88 -5.10
CA ILE A 43 -1.37 7.78 -5.65
C ILE A 43 -2.16 9.07 -5.35
N ARG A 44 -2.06 9.57 -4.12
CA ARG A 44 -2.77 10.78 -3.69
C ARG A 44 -2.11 12.05 -4.24
N GLU A 45 -0.81 12.19 -4.07
CA GLU A 45 -0.06 13.39 -4.49
C GLU A 45 -0.15 13.63 -6.00
N LYS A 46 -0.11 12.56 -6.80
CA LYS A 46 -0.15 12.65 -8.27
C LYS A 46 -1.56 12.46 -8.86
N GLY A 47 -2.59 12.24 -8.03
CA GLY A 47 -3.96 12.09 -8.52
C GLY A 47 -4.21 10.83 -9.37
N LEU A 48 -3.50 9.72 -9.12
CA LEU A 48 -3.51 8.52 -9.97
C LEU A 48 -4.77 7.69 -9.72
N LYS A 49 -5.62 7.49 -10.74
CA LYS A 49 -6.97 6.91 -10.58
C LYS A 49 -7.14 5.51 -11.16
N SER A 50 -6.10 4.95 -11.76
CA SER A 50 -6.11 3.61 -12.32
C SER A 50 -4.81 2.87 -12.06
N VAL A 51 -4.88 1.54 -12.10
CA VAL A 51 -3.73 0.67 -11.93
C VAL A 51 -2.65 0.94 -13.00
N ALA A 52 -3.06 1.20 -14.24
CA ALA A 52 -2.15 1.52 -15.33
C ALA A 52 -1.44 2.85 -15.11
N GLU A 53 -2.16 3.89 -14.65
CA GLU A 53 -1.55 5.19 -14.30
C GLU A 53 -0.54 5.06 -13.16
N VAL A 54 -0.85 4.27 -12.13
CA VAL A 54 0.09 4.02 -11.02
C VAL A 54 1.35 3.35 -11.52
N MET A 55 1.21 2.29 -12.32
CA MET A 55 2.36 1.57 -12.85
C MET A 55 3.20 2.44 -13.80
N ALA A 56 2.57 3.23 -14.66
CA ALA A 56 3.28 4.14 -15.55
C ALA A 56 3.99 5.28 -14.78
N ALA A 57 3.30 5.93 -13.84
CA ALA A 57 3.82 7.09 -13.12
C ALA A 57 4.90 6.75 -12.07
N LEU A 58 4.99 5.48 -11.66
CA LEU A 58 5.99 4.96 -10.73
C LEU A 58 7.04 4.07 -11.40
N GLY A 59 7.03 3.96 -12.73
CA GLY A 59 8.06 3.23 -13.49
C GLY A 59 8.07 1.73 -13.21
N TRP A 60 6.90 1.12 -13.08
CA TRP A 60 6.78 -0.31 -12.81
C TRP A 60 7.34 -1.15 -13.95
N GLU A 61 7.97 -2.28 -13.63
CA GLU A 61 8.47 -3.21 -14.64
C GLU A 61 7.30 -3.99 -15.29
N GLY A 62 7.08 -3.76 -16.58
CA GLY A 62 6.10 -4.48 -17.39
C GLY A 62 4.65 -4.27 -16.93
N VAL A 63 3.85 -5.34 -16.95
CA VAL A 63 2.41 -5.32 -16.59
C VAL A 63 2.14 -5.56 -15.09
N GLY A 64 3.19 -5.73 -14.29
CA GLY A 64 3.09 -6.13 -12.88
C GLY A 64 2.75 -7.61 -12.66
N CYS A 65 3.06 -8.11 -11.46
CA CYS A 65 2.76 -9.48 -11.04
C CYS A 65 1.38 -9.64 -10.38
N ASP A 66 1.03 -10.88 -10.07
CA ASP A 66 -0.16 -11.32 -9.33
C ASP A 66 -0.25 -10.78 -7.89
N THR A 67 0.85 -10.28 -7.33
CA THR A 67 0.86 -9.63 -6.01
C THR A 67 0.55 -8.13 -6.12
N CYS A 68 1.23 -7.40 -7.00
CA CYS A 68 1.11 -5.94 -7.03
C CYS A 68 -0.12 -5.45 -7.78
N ARG A 69 -0.58 -6.14 -8.83
CA ARG A 69 -1.78 -5.72 -9.57
C ARG A 69 -3.02 -5.64 -8.66
N PRO A 70 -3.38 -6.68 -7.89
CA PRO A 70 -4.52 -6.57 -6.98
C PRO A 70 -4.26 -5.59 -5.84
N ALA A 71 -3.02 -5.49 -5.33
CA ALA A 71 -2.68 -4.53 -4.29
C ALA A 71 -2.82 -3.07 -4.75
N ILE A 72 -2.30 -2.73 -5.93
CA ILE A 72 -2.44 -1.38 -6.52
C ILE A 72 -3.90 -1.08 -6.80
N ASN A 73 -4.66 -2.04 -7.35
CA ASN A 73 -6.10 -1.85 -7.58
C ASN A 73 -6.84 -1.54 -6.29
N TYR A 74 -6.51 -2.26 -5.22
CA TYR A 74 -7.02 -1.99 -3.89
C TYR A 74 -6.62 -0.59 -3.39
N TYR A 75 -5.35 -0.20 -3.54
CA TYR A 75 -4.87 1.13 -3.12
C TYR A 75 -5.55 2.27 -3.87
N VAL A 76 -5.71 2.15 -5.19
CA VAL A 76 -6.40 3.14 -6.02
C VAL A 76 -7.87 3.24 -5.63
N THR A 77 -8.55 2.11 -5.45
CA THR A 77 -9.97 2.09 -5.05
C THR A 77 -10.17 2.68 -3.65
N MET A 78 -9.24 2.41 -2.72
CA MET A 78 -9.25 3.05 -1.40
C MET A 78 -8.98 4.55 -1.45
N ALA A 79 -8.08 5.00 -2.34
CA ALA A 79 -7.77 6.42 -2.49
C ALA A 79 -8.92 7.20 -3.19
N TRP A 80 -9.63 6.55 -4.11
CA TRP A 80 -10.69 7.14 -4.94
C TRP A 80 -11.96 6.29 -4.91
N PRO A 81 -12.69 6.25 -3.78
CA PRO A 81 -13.94 5.53 -3.71
C PRO A 81 -14.94 6.15 -4.69
N ARG A 82 -15.52 5.33 -5.58
CA ARG A 82 -16.68 5.77 -6.37
C ARG A 82 -17.86 5.94 -5.41
N ALA A 83 -18.69 6.95 -5.67
CA ALA A 83 -19.94 7.14 -4.92
C ALA A 83 -20.72 5.81 -4.89
N PRO A 84 -21.30 5.43 -3.75
CA PRO A 84 -22.09 4.20 -3.67
C PRO A 84 -23.18 4.27 -4.74
N ALA A 85 -23.33 3.20 -5.51
CA ALA A 85 -24.42 3.08 -6.46
C ALA A 85 -25.73 3.09 -5.66
N THR A 86 -26.35 4.26 -5.54
CA THR A 86 -27.73 4.41 -5.09
C THR A 86 -28.60 3.67 -6.10
N THR A 87 -29.04 2.48 -5.72
CA THR A 87 -30.17 1.78 -6.34
C THR A 87 -31.46 2.48 -5.96
#